data_AF-A0A956N3C8-F1
#
_entry.id   AF-A0A956N3C8-F1
#
_cell.length_a   1.000
_cell.length_b   1.000
_cell.length_c   1.000
_cell.angle_alpha   90.00
_cell.angle_beta   90.00
_cell.angle_gamma   90.00
#
_symmetry.space_group_name_H-M   'P 1'
#
loop_
_entity.id
_entity.type
_entity.pdbx_description
1 polymer ?
#
loop_
_entity_poly.entity_id
_entity_poly.type
_entity_poly.pdbx_seq_one_letter_code
_entity_poly.pdbx_strand_id
1 'polypeptide(L)'
;MENIINKVLDWVKSQSNIKGCISGSSLLEYFEGQDVDIFLYDEASFTKLLYAMYYNDMFTLIEPLEQWKFKEWTNGKRLGINKIGIVTIKMKYNLAVDVNIIYKKYANNIFSVLSSFDLDIVSKGYDLQTMEYLDLSKKDGKTAHWNKWNPAFYSDNIWDISKLLRQFERCIKYHKRGYNTDNIVIKYQDMLHKLVEYESIFNSDKFDEKVKEMKKNAKIIDKIFNIWLSTHEIDDETFELLKVKIKLL
;
A
#
# COMPACT_ATOMS: atom_id res chain seq x y z
N MET A 1 8.68 15.38 -16.95
CA MET A 1 8.08 14.14 -16.41
C MET A 1 6.72 14.44 -15.77
N GLU A 2 6.59 15.48 -14.94
CA GLU A 2 5.31 15.99 -14.41
C GLU A 2 4.20 16.16 -15.47
N ASN A 3 4.50 16.79 -16.62
CA ASN A 3 3.56 16.93 -17.74
C ASN A 3 3.06 15.56 -18.28
N ILE A 4 3.89 14.52 -18.26
CA ILE A 4 3.49 13.17 -18.72
C ILE A 4 2.54 12.53 -17.70
N ILE A 5 2.78 12.69 -16.41
CA ILE A 5 1.87 12.21 -15.36
C ILE A 5 0.50 12.88 -15.50
N ASN A 6 0.46 14.21 -15.67
CA ASN A 6 -0.80 14.92 -15.88
C ASN A 6 -1.56 14.41 -17.10
N LYS A 7 -0.87 14.13 -18.22
CA LYS A 7 -1.50 13.51 -19.40
C LYS A 7 -2.11 12.13 -19.11
N VAL A 8 -1.43 11.29 -18.32
CA VAL A 8 -1.99 10.01 -17.89
C VAL A 8 -3.24 10.23 -17.04
N LEU A 9 -3.15 11.10 -16.05
CA LEU A 9 -4.25 11.40 -15.14
C LEU A 9 -5.47 11.92 -15.91
N ASP A 10 -5.27 12.84 -16.84
CA ASP A 10 -6.33 13.39 -17.68
C ASP A 10 -6.95 12.30 -18.57
N TRP A 11 -6.13 11.43 -19.16
CA TRP A 11 -6.62 10.31 -19.95
C TRP A 11 -7.47 9.34 -19.12
N VAL A 12 -7.01 9.00 -17.90
CA VAL A 12 -7.76 8.12 -16.98
C VAL A 12 -9.07 8.77 -16.54
N LYS A 13 -9.05 10.06 -16.20
CA LYS A 13 -10.25 10.84 -15.82
C LYS A 13 -11.26 10.98 -16.95
N SER A 14 -10.80 10.93 -18.21
CA SER A 14 -11.70 10.97 -19.38
C SER A 14 -12.46 9.67 -19.63
N GLN A 15 -12.08 8.57 -18.98
CA GLN A 15 -12.74 7.28 -19.17
C GLN A 15 -14.14 7.28 -18.54
N SER A 16 -15.16 7.13 -19.38
CA SER A 16 -16.55 7.10 -18.91
C SER A 16 -16.96 5.73 -18.35
N ASN A 17 -17.89 5.73 -17.39
CA ASN A 17 -18.47 4.52 -16.81
C ASN A 17 -17.39 3.55 -16.26
N ILE A 18 -16.47 4.09 -15.45
CA ILE A 18 -15.48 3.33 -14.69
C ILE A 18 -15.78 3.56 -13.21
N LYS A 19 -16.01 2.47 -12.47
CA LYS A 19 -16.12 2.54 -11.00
C LYS A 19 -14.75 2.30 -10.40
N GLY A 20 -14.16 3.37 -9.89
CA GLY A 20 -12.82 3.34 -9.32
C GLY A 20 -12.36 4.70 -8.88
N CYS A 21 -11.15 4.79 -8.33
CA CYS A 21 -10.50 6.06 -8.03
C CYS A 21 -9.03 6.04 -8.40
N ILE A 22 -8.50 7.20 -8.75
CA ILE A 22 -7.06 7.47 -8.77
C ILE A 22 -6.64 7.77 -7.34
N SER A 23 -5.49 7.26 -6.91
CA SER A 23 -5.02 7.42 -5.54
C SER A 23 -3.49 7.34 -5.46
N GLY A 24 -2.95 7.39 -4.24
CA GLY A 24 -1.56 7.08 -3.97
C GLY A 24 -0.65 8.26 -4.23
N SER A 25 0.56 7.97 -4.70
CA SER A 25 1.61 8.97 -4.77
C SER A 25 1.38 10.03 -5.85
N SER A 26 0.63 9.70 -6.91
CA SER A 26 0.22 10.59 -8.02
C SER A 26 -0.56 11.85 -7.60
N LEU A 27 -1.13 11.87 -6.40
CA LEU A 27 -1.91 12.99 -5.87
C LEU A 27 -1.14 13.86 -4.86
N LEU A 28 0.15 13.59 -4.69
CA LEU A 28 1.09 14.42 -3.94
C LEU A 28 1.81 15.40 -4.88
N GLU A 29 2.58 16.33 -4.29
CA GLU A 29 3.57 17.12 -5.03
C GLU A 29 4.49 16.20 -5.85
N TYR A 30 4.84 16.63 -7.07
CA TYR A 30 5.66 15.84 -7.97
C TYR A 30 7.01 15.47 -7.34
N PHE A 31 7.43 14.23 -7.56
CA PHE A 31 8.78 13.74 -7.24
C PHE A 31 9.21 12.70 -8.28
N GLU A 32 10.51 12.44 -8.38
CA GLU A 32 11.05 11.48 -9.34
C GLU A 32 10.62 10.03 -9.04
N GLY A 33 10.20 9.28 -10.07
CA GLY A 33 9.71 7.91 -9.93
C GLY A 33 8.29 7.81 -9.36
N GLN A 34 7.48 8.86 -9.52
CA GLN A 34 6.04 8.84 -9.21
C GLN A 34 5.28 7.94 -10.19
N ASP A 35 4.39 7.10 -9.64
CA ASP A 35 3.52 6.19 -10.36
C ASP A 35 2.05 6.61 -10.23
N VAL A 36 1.21 6.11 -11.13
CA VAL A 36 -0.24 6.34 -11.10
C VAL A 36 -0.94 5.07 -10.64
N ASP A 37 -1.54 5.11 -9.45
CA ASP A 37 -2.34 4.02 -8.91
C ASP A 37 -3.84 4.24 -9.17
N ILE A 38 -4.48 3.29 -9.84
CA ILE A 38 -5.91 3.32 -10.14
C ILE A 38 -6.55 2.11 -9.49
N PHE A 39 -7.44 2.34 -8.54
CA PHE A 39 -8.18 1.31 -7.83
C PHE A 39 -9.58 1.16 -8.40
N LEU A 40 -9.97 -0.04 -8.79
CA LEU A 40 -11.26 -0.33 -9.41
C LEU A 40 -12.15 -1.11 -8.45
N TYR A 41 -13.42 -0.71 -8.38
CA TYR A 41 -14.39 -1.21 -7.40
C TYR A 41 -15.03 -2.54 -7.80
N ASP A 42 -15.01 -2.86 -9.10
CA ASP A 42 -15.54 -4.11 -9.63
C ASP A 42 -14.69 -4.66 -10.78
N GLU A 43 -14.82 -5.97 -11.04
CA GLU A 43 -14.07 -6.65 -12.10
C GLU A 43 -14.41 -6.14 -13.50
N ALA A 44 -15.65 -5.64 -13.69
CA ALA A 44 -16.11 -5.08 -14.95
C ALA A 44 -15.33 -3.80 -15.29
N SER A 45 -15.22 -2.87 -14.34
CA SER A 45 -14.46 -1.62 -14.47
C SER A 45 -12.96 -1.90 -14.63
N PHE A 46 -12.43 -2.86 -13.87
CA PHE A 46 -11.05 -3.32 -14.03
C PHE A 46 -10.78 -3.85 -15.44
N THR A 47 -11.60 -4.77 -15.93
CA THR A 47 -11.44 -5.37 -17.27
C THR A 47 -11.60 -4.33 -18.37
N LYS A 48 -12.58 -3.43 -18.23
CA LYS A 48 -12.82 -2.37 -19.20
C LYS A 48 -11.65 -1.39 -19.30
N LEU A 49 -11.15 -0.89 -18.16
CA LEU A 49 -10.01 0.02 -18.16
C LEU A 49 -8.73 -0.68 -18.66
N LEU A 50 -8.53 -1.94 -18.27
CA LEU A 50 -7.40 -2.75 -18.73
C LEU A 50 -7.37 -2.89 -20.26
N TYR A 51 -8.50 -3.20 -20.89
CA TYR A 51 -8.58 -3.26 -22.35
C TYR A 51 -8.46 -1.88 -23.01
N ALA A 52 -9.05 -0.84 -22.42
CA ALA A 52 -8.91 0.53 -22.93
C ALA A 52 -7.45 0.99 -22.96
N MET A 53 -6.64 0.61 -21.97
CA MET A 53 -5.21 0.83 -21.97
C MET A 53 -4.50 -0.09 -22.97
N TYR A 54 -4.81 -1.38 -22.99
CA TYR A 54 -4.15 -2.36 -23.87
C TYR A 54 -4.24 -2.01 -25.37
N TYR A 55 -5.35 -1.42 -25.81
CA TYR A 55 -5.56 -1.00 -27.20
C TYR A 55 -5.17 0.45 -27.49
N ASN A 56 -4.53 1.14 -26.54
CA ASN A 56 -4.02 2.49 -26.72
C ASN A 56 -2.50 2.45 -26.89
N ASP A 57 -2.02 2.96 -28.02
CA ASP A 57 -0.59 2.96 -28.39
C ASP A 57 0.34 3.63 -27.36
N MET A 58 -0.21 4.50 -26.51
CA MET A 58 0.55 5.14 -25.44
C MET A 58 0.84 4.20 -24.26
N PHE A 59 0.13 3.08 -24.11
CA PHE A 59 0.34 2.15 -23.01
C PHE A 59 0.99 0.86 -23.52
N THR A 60 2.04 0.42 -22.83
CA THR A 60 2.78 -0.78 -23.20
C THR A 60 2.87 -1.74 -22.02
N LEU A 61 2.56 -3.00 -22.27
CA LEU A 61 2.71 -4.11 -21.32
C LEU A 61 4.08 -4.76 -21.52
N ILE A 62 5.11 -4.19 -20.91
CA ILE A 62 6.50 -4.57 -21.18
C ILE A 62 6.93 -5.80 -20.39
N GLU A 63 6.63 -5.80 -19.09
CA GLU A 63 7.18 -6.78 -18.15
C GLU A 63 6.57 -8.17 -18.36
N PRO A 64 7.37 -9.25 -18.50
CA PRO A 64 6.86 -10.61 -18.71
C PRO A 64 5.87 -11.06 -17.63
N LEU A 65 6.09 -10.64 -16.38
CA LEU A 65 5.18 -10.94 -15.28
C LEU A 65 3.80 -10.27 -15.49
N GLU A 66 3.79 -9.02 -15.95
CA GLU A 66 2.55 -8.27 -16.18
C GLU A 66 1.81 -8.79 -17.42
N GLN A 67 2.54 -9.23 -18.46
CA GLN A 67 2.00 -9.98 -19.59
C GLN A 67 1.34 -11.29 -19.17
N TRP A 68 1.99 -12.04 -18.29
CA TRP A 68 1.42 -13.26 -17.72
C TRP A 68 0.15 -12.97 -16.92
N LYS A 69 0.16 -11.96 -16.04
CA LYS A 69 -1.04 -11.56 -15.26
C LYS A 69 -2.19 -11.15 -16.17
N PHE A 70 -1.92 -10.36 -17.23
CA PHE A 70 -2.91 -9.97 -18.22
C PHE A 70 -3.53 -11.19 -18.92
N LYS A 71 -2.69 -12.14 -19.37
CA LYS A 71 -3.17 -13.37 -20.01
C LYS A 71 -4.00 -14.22 -19.05
N GLU A 72 -3.58 -14.34 -17.79
CA GLU A 72 -4.33 -15.07 -16.76
C GLU A 72 -5.67 -14.42 -16.44
N TRP A 73 -5.75 -13.08 -16.46
CA TRP A 73 -6.98 -12.33 -16.22
C TRP A 73 -7.98 -12.48 -17.37
N THR A 74 -7.48 -12.37 -18.61
CA THR A 74 -8.31 -12.33 -19.83
C THR A 74 -8.70 -13.72 -20.33
N ASN A 75 -7.80 -14.70 -20.24
CA ASN A 75 -7.96 -16.02 -20.85
C ASN A 75 -7.77 -17.20 -19.87
N GLY A 76 -7.24 -16.95 -18.68
CA GLY A 76 -6.90 -17.99 -17.70
C GLY A 76 -8.04 -18.33 -16.74
N LYS A 77 -7.80 -19.35 -15.90
CA LYS A 77 -8.73 -19.72 -14.81
C LYS A 77 -8.69 -18.75 -13.62
N ARG A 78 -7.83 -17.73 -13.67
CA ARG A 78 -7.58 -16.72 -12.61
C ARG A 78 -7.15 -17.28 -11.24
N LEU A 79 -6.82 -18.57 -11.16
CA LEU A 79 -6.50 -19.28 -9.92
C LEU A 79 -5.19 -18.78 -9.28
N GLY A 80 -4.24 -18.28 -10.07
CA GLY A 80 -2.98 -17.73 -9.56
C GLY A 80 -3.12 -16.31 -9.04
N ILE A 81 -3.83 -15.45 -9.78
CA ILE A 81 -3.90 -14.01 -9.52
C ILE A 81 -4.94 -13.62 -8.45
N ASN A 82 -6.00 -14.39 -8.26
CA ASN A 82 -7.07 -14.06 -7.29
C ASN A 82 -6.79 -14.53 -5.85
N LYS A 83 -5.67 -15.23 -5.58
CA LYS A 83 -5.40 -15.89 -4.28
C LYS A 83 -5.40 -14.95 -3.07
N ILE A 84 -5.01 -13.69 -3.25
CA ILE A 84 -4.77 -12.74 -2.14
C ILE A 84 -5.85 -11.65 -2.10
N GLY A 85 -6.90 -11.76 -2.93
CA GLY A 85 -7.97 -10.75 -2.99
C GLY A 85 -7.51 -9.37 -3.48
N ILE A 86 -6.33 -9.30 -4.12
CA ILE A 86 -5.82 -8.12 -4.81
C ILE A 86 -5.18 -8.57 -6.12
N VAL A 87 -5.51 -7.87 -7.20
CA VAL A 87 -4.92 -8.04 -8.52
C VAL A 87 -4.38 -6.70 -8.96
N THR A 88 -3.11 -6.66 -9.34
CA THR A 88 -2.47 -5.47 -9.89
C THR A 88 -1.79 -5.84 -11.20
N ILE A 89 -2.18 -5.15 -12.28
CA ILE A 89 -1.49 -5.21 -13.56
C ILE A 89 -0.86 -3.84 -13.82
N LYS A 90 0.45 -3.83 -14.07
CA LYS A 90 1.22 -2.62 -14.35
C LYS A 90 1.45 -2.46 -15.85
N MET A 91 1.19 -1.27 -16.38
CA MET A 91 1.53 -0.86 -17.74
C MET A 91 2.46 0.35 -17.71
N LYS A 92 3.29 0.52 -18.74
CA LYS A 92 4.06 1.76 -18.92
C LYS A 92 3.32 2.70 -19.87
N TYR A 93 3.04 3.91 -19.42
CA TYR A 93 2.59 4.98 -20.30
C TYR A 93 3.77 5.72 -20.91
N ASN A 94 3.78 5.83 -22.23
CA ASN A 94 4.83 6.45 -23.04
C ASN A 94 6.25 5.95 -22.68
N LEU A 95 6.34 4.66 -22.30
CA LEU A 95 7.56 4.01 -21.76
C LEU A 95 8.19 4.69 -20.53
N ALA A 96 7.52 5.66 -19.91
CA ALA A 96 8.11 6.54 -18.91
C ALA A 96 7.43 6.48 -17.54
N VAL A 97 6.11 6.30 -17.49
CA VAL A 97 5.33 6.33 -16.24
C VAL A 97 4.73 4.97 -15.98
N ASP A 98 4.97 4.42 -14.80
CA ASP A 98 4.28 3.20 -14.35
C ASP A 98 2.83 3.53 -13.96
N VAL A 99 1.89 2.78 -14.53
CA VAL A 99 0.45 2.90 -14.25
C VAL A 99 -0.02 1.56 -13.72
N ASN A 100 -0.39 1.53 -12.44
CA ASN A 100 -0.88 0.36 -11.75
C ASN A 100 -2.41 0.33 -11.80
N ILE A 101 -2.96 -0.67 -12.47
CA ILE A 101 -4.40 -0.95 -12.50
C ILE A 101 -4.66 -1.99 -11.41
N ILE A 102 -5.46 -1.64 -10.42
CA ILE A 102 -5.59 -2.41 -9.17
C ILE A 102 -7.05 -2.77 -8.94
N TYR A 103 -7.36 -4.06 -8.84
CA TYR A 103 -8.64 -4.53 -8.31
C TYR A 103 -8.40 -5.13 -6.93
N LYS A 104 -9.04 -4.55 -5.92
CA LYS A 104 -8.97 -5.04 -4.54
C LYS A 104 -10.36 -5.51 -4.12
N LYS A 105 -10.47 -6.80 -3.82
CA LYS A 105 -11.72 -7.42 -3.39
C LYS A 105 -12.26 -6.69 -2.16
N TYR A 106 -13.56 -6.40 -2.19
CA TYR A 106 -14.31 -5.68 -1.15
C TYR A 106 -14.02 -4.18 -1.02
N ALA A 107 -13.15 -3.60 -1.83
CA ALA A 107 -12.95 -2.15 -1.89
C ALA A 107 -13.92 -1.54 -2.91
N ASN A 108 -15.18 -1.37 -2.51
CA ASN A 108 -16.28 -1.08 -3.43
C ASN A 108 -16.55 0.43 -3.64
N ASN A 109 -15.80 1.31 -2.97
CA ASN A 109 -15.91 2.76 -3.09
C ASN A 109 -14.60 3.44 -2.68
N ILE A 110 -14.48 4.74 -2.99
CA ILE A 110 -13.28 5.52 -2.69
C ILE A 110 -12.89 5.47 -1.21
N PHE A 111 -13.86 5.58 -0.29
CA PHE A 111 -13.57 5.54 1.14
C PHE A 111 -12.93 4.20 1.55
N SER A 112 -13.45 3.07 1.08
CA SER A 112 -12.91 1.74 1.37
C SER A 112 -11.51 1.49 0.80
N VAL A 113 -11.15 2.18 -0.29
CA VAL A 113 -9.77 2.17 -0.82
C VAL A 113 -8.87 2.99 0.10
N LEU A 114 -9.21 4.27 0.31
CA LEU A 114 -8.37 5.22 1.02
C LEU A 114 -8.19 4.87 2.51
N SER A 115 -9.22 4.32 3.15
CA SER A 115 -9.18 3.85 4.54
C SER A 115 -8.26 2.65 4.72
N SER A 116 -7.85 1.97 3.64
CA SER A 116 -7.01 0.78 3.75
C SER A 116 -5.51 1.05 3.70
N PHE A 117 -5.09 2.28 3.45
CA PHE A 117 -3.67 2.67 3.50
C PHE A 117 -3.20 2.86 4.93
N ASP A 118 -1.89 2.74 5.11
CA ASP A 118 -1.19 2.89 6.38
C ASP A 118 -0.86 4.35 6.71
N LEU A 119 -0.37 5.13 5.72
CA LEU A 119 -0.11 6.58 5.88
C LEU A 119 -1.30 7.41 5.38
N ASP A 120 -1.69 8.42 6.14
CA ASP A 120 -2.81 9.31 5.81
C ASP A 120 -2.50 10.27 4.64
N ILE A 121 -1.24 10.66 4.46
CA ILE A 121 -0.80 11.57 3.38
C ILE A 121 -1.18 11.08 1.98
N VAL A 122 -1.20 9.75 1.79
CA VAL A 122 -1.61 9.09 0.53
C VAL A 122 -3.07 8.64 0.53
N SER A 123 -3.81 8.85 1.62
CA SER A 123 -5.24 8.59 1.73
C SER A 123 -6.08 9.71 1.09
N LYS A 124 -5.70 10.08 -0.13
CA LYS A 124 -6.38 11.02 -1.01
C LYS A 124 -6.74 10.30 -2.28
N GLY A 125 -7.91 10.59 -2.84
CA GLY A 125 -8.34 9.99 -4.07
C GLY A 125 -9.25 10.90 -4.89
N TYR A 126 -9.27 10.64 -6.19
CA TYR A 126 -10.23 11.19 -7.14
C TYR A 126 -11.13 10.06 -7.62
N ASP A 127 -12.43 10.13 -7.29
CA ASP A 127 -13.40 9.12 -7.70
C ASP A 127 -13.78 9.31 -9.18
N LEU A 128 -13.57 8.28 -9.99
CA LEU A 128 -13.86 8.28 -11.43
C LEU A 128 -15.35 8.17 -11.73
N GLN A 129 -16.17 7.76 -10.76
CA GLN A 129 -17.60 7.66 -10.91
C GLN A 129 -18.29 8.99 -10.60
N THR A 130 -17.95 9.61 -9.47
CA THR A 130 -18.58 10.88 -9.04
C THR A 130 -17.84 12.12 -9.54
N MET A 131 -16.59 11.96 -9.98
CA MET A 131 -15.69 13.05 -10.39
C MET A 131 -15.33 13.98 -9.22
N GLU A 132 -15.40 13.47 -7.98
CA GLU A 132 -15.12 14.23 -6.77
C GLU A 132 -13.83 13.75 -6.08
N TYR A 133 -13.22 14.65 -5.32
CA TYR A 133 -12.07 14.33 -4.48
C TYR A 133 -12.51 13.94 -3.07
N LEU A 134 -11.89 12.89 -2.53
CA LEU A 134 -11.95 12.56 -1.11
C LEU A 134 -10.54 12.61 -0.52
N ASP A 135 -10.39 13.34 0.57
CA ASP A 135 -9.12 13.49 1.30
C ASP A 135 -9.34 13.11 2.77
N LEU A 136 -8.76 11.98 3.18
CA LEU A 136 -8.83 11.46 4.55
C LEU A 136 -7.64 11.89 5.42
N SER A 137 -6.69 12.66 4.87
CA SER A 137 -5.49 13.12 5.58
C SER A 137 -5.82 14.18 6.64
N LYS A 138 -4.92 14.32 7.62
CA LYS A 138 -5.03 15.35 8.67
C LYS A 138 -4.74 16.77 8.17
N LYS A 139 -4.06 16.91 7.02
CA LYS A 139 -3.69 18.18 6.37
C LYS A 139 -2.81 19.11 7.23
N ASP A 140 -1.87 18.56 7.99
CA ASP A 140 -0.94 19.34 8.84
C ASP A 140 0.44 19.50 8.19
N GLY A 141 0.46 19.77 6.88
CA GLY A 141 1.68 20.03 6.12
C GLY A 141 2.43 18.75 5.74
N LYS A 142 3.74 18.71 6.00
CA LYS A 142 4.61 17.57 5.67
C LYS A 142 4.74 16.57 6.82
N THR A 143 3.77 16.51 7.71
CA THR A 143 3.71 15.48 8.76
C THR A 143 2.81 14.35 8.27
N ALA A 144 3.33 13.12 8.30
CA ALA A 144 2.55 11.94 7.99
C ALA A 144 2.03 11.30 9.27
N HIS A 145 0.74 10.97 9.28
CA HIS A 145 0.09 10.25 10.38
C HIS A 145 -0.28 8.86 9.93
N TRP A 146 -0.50 7.99 10.91
CA TRP A 146 -1.18 6.74 10.64
C TRP A 146 -2.63 7.04 10.23
N ASN A 147 -3.13 6.30 9.25
CA ASN A 147 -4.47 6.50 8.75
C ASN A 147 -5.50 6.05 9.80
N LYS A 148 -6.13 7.00 10.48
CA LYS A 148 -7.12 6.74 11.53
C LYS A 148 -8.34 5.95 11.09
N TRP A 149 -8.60 5.91 9.79
CA TRP A 149 -9.72 5.17 9.20
C TRP A 149 -9.37 3.71 8.91
N ASN A 150 -8.09 3.33 9.02
CA ASN A 150 -7.66 1.96 8.80
C ASN A 150 -7.90 1.12 10.06
N PRO A 151 -8.84 0.16 10.03
CA PRO A 151 -9.19 -0.63 11.20
C PRO A 151 -8.02 -1.49 11.72
N ALA A 152 -7.03 -1.79 10.87
CA ALA A 152 -5.88 -2.59 11.28
C ALA A 152 -5.05 -1.95 12.40
N PHE A 153 -5.04 -0.60 12.53
CA PHE A 153 -4.33 0.09 13.62
C PHE A 153 -4.98 -0.07 14.99
N TYR A 154 -6.21 -0.60 15.03
CA TYR A 154 -6.96 -0.87 16.25
C TYR A 154 -7.08 -2.37 16.52
N SER A 155 -6.51 -3.21 15.65
CA SER A 155 -6.54 -4.67 15.81
C SER A 155 -5.47 -5.11 16.81
N ASP A 156 -5.86 -5.97 17.75
CA ASP A 156 -4.91 -6.68 18.62
C ASP A 156 -4.47 -8.02 17.99
N ASN A 157 -4.91 -8.30 16.76
CA ASN A 157 -4.51 -9.51 16.04
C ASN A 157 -3.08 -9.38 15.49
N ILE A 158 -2.22 -10.34 15.84
CA ILE A 158 -0.82 -10.40 15.41
C ILE A 158 -0.68 -10.29 13.89
N TRP A 159 -1.55 -10.92 13.11
CA TRP A 159 -1.46 -10.90 11.65
C TRP A 159 -1.69 -9.50 11.05
N ASP A 160 -2.66 -8.75 11.60
CA ASP A 160 -2.93 -7.37 11.18
C ASP A 160 -1.77 -6.45 11.56
N ILE A 161 -1.22 -6.63 12.77
CA ILE A 161 -0.04 -5.90 13.24
C ILE A 161 1.16 -6.20 12.33
N SER A 162 1.51 -7.47 12.11
CA SER A 162 2.59 -7.88 11.21
C SER A 162 2.39 -7.34 9.79
N LYS A 163 1.14 -7.23 9.31
CA LYS A 163 0.83 -6.67 8.00
C LYS A 163 1.12 -5.17 7.90
N LEU A 164 0.78 -4.40 8.94
CA LEU A 164 1.08 -2.97 9.02
C LEU A 164 2.59 -2.74 9.15
N LEU A 165 3.28 -3.50 10.00
CA LEU A 165 4.73 -3.38 10.20
C LEU A 165 5.52 -3.62 8.91
N ARG A 166 5.06 -4.53 8.04
CA ARG A 166 5.67 -4.75 6.70
C ARG A 166 5.67 -3.50 5.82
N GLN A 167 4.87 -2.48 6.14
CA GLN A 167 4.83 -1.22 5.39
C GLN A 167 5.88 -0.20 5.86
N PHE A 168 6.73 -0.51 6.84
CA PHE A 168 7.75 0.41 7.36
C PHE A 168 8.67 1.02 6.28
N GLU A 169 8.96 0.29 5.20
CA GLU A 169 9.71 0.83 4.05
C GLU A 169 9.10 2.13 3.50
N ARG A 170 7.77 2.28 3.58
CA ARG A 170 7.07 3.51 3.19
C ARG A 170 7.44 4.67 4.08
N CYS A 171 7.69 4.46 5.38
CA CYS A 171 8.13 5.51 6.30
C CYS A 171 9.50 6.04 5.87
N ILE A 172 10.43 5.17 5.49
CA ILE A 172 11.74 5.56 4.94
C ILE A 172 11.57 6.30 3.62
N LYS A 173 10.77 5.74 2.69
CA LYS A 173 10.51 6.30 1.36
C LYS A 173 9.94 7.72 1.43
N TYR A 174 8.93 7.95 2.27
CA TYR A 174 8.31 9.27 2.40
C TYR A 174 9.15 10.24 3.23
N HIS A 175 9.95 9.76 4.19
CA HIS A 175 10.94 10.60 4.86
C HIS A 175 11.97 11.18 3.90
N LYS A 176 12.53 10.35 3.01
CA LYS A 176 13.42 10.81 1.93
C LYS A 176 12.77 11.82 0.96
N ARG A 177 11.44 11.94 0.97
CA ARG A 177 10.66 12.91 0.19
C ARG A 177 10.30 14.18 0.99
N GLY A 178 10.85 14.31 2.20
CA GLY A 178 10.68 15.47 3.07
C GLY A 178 9.44 15.41 3.97
N TYR A 179 8.83 14.24 4.16
CA TYR A 179 7.75 14.07 5.15
C TYR A 179 8.30 13.60 6.50
N ASN A 180 7.81 14.16 7.60
CA ASN A 180 8.05 13.57 8.92
C ASN A 180 7.14 12.34 9.07
N THR A 181 7.72 11.16 9.31
CA THR A 181 6.99 9.89 9.44
C THR A 181 6.99 9.33 10.87
N ASP A 182 7.51 10.09 11.84
CA ASP A 182 7.73 9.64 13.22
C ASP A 182 6.43 9.20 13.91
N ASN A 183 5.33 9.92 13.68
CA ASN A 183 4.03 9.61 14.28
C ASN A 183 3.52 8.21 13.90
N ILE A 184 3.87 7.72 12.71
CA ILE A 184 3.49 6.39 12.26
C ILE A 184 4.38 5.34 12.92
N VAL A 185 5.68 5.62 13.03
CA VAL A 185 6.65 4.71 13.66
C VAL A 185 6.37 4.57 15.16
N ILE A 186 6.03 5.67 15.84
CA ILE A 186 5.55 5.66 17.23
C ILE A 186 4.28 4.81 17.34
N LYS A 187 3.34 4.92 16.39
CA LYS A 187 2.15 4.08 16.37
C LYS A 187 2.48 2.60 16.16
N TYR A 188 3.48 2.27 15.34
CA TYR A 188 3.96 0.90 15.20
C TYR A 188 4.59 0.38 16.50
N GLN A 189 5.33 1.20 17.24
CA GLN A 189 5.86 0.83 18.56
C GLN A 189 4.73 0.54 19.56
N ASP A 190 3.71 1.39 19.63
CA ASP A 190 2.51 1.15 20.45
C ASP A 190 1.89 -0.23 20.17
N MET A 191 1.76 -0.59 18.88
CA MET A 191 1.26 -1.91 18.49
C MET A 191 2.18 -3.07 18.89
N LEU A 192 3.50 -2.87 18.82
CA LEU A 192 4.48 -3.87 19.28
C LEU A 192 4.45 -4.06 20.80
N HIS A 193 4.27 -2.98 21.57
CA HIS A 193 4.22 -3.04 23.03
C HIS A 193 3.01 -3.87 23.49
N LYS A 194 1.85 -3.71 22.83
CA LYS A 194 0.69 -4.59 23.04
C LYS A 194 1.01 -6.07 22.81
N LEU A 195 1.81 -6.40 21.78
CA LEU A 195 2.24 -7.79 21.54
C LEU A 195 3.17 -8.30 22.64
N VAL A 196 4.03 -7.44 23.19
CA VAL A 196 4.94 -7.81 24.29
C VAL A 196 4.17 -8.07 25.58
N GLU A 197 3.10 -7.33 25.82
CA GLU A 197 2.22 -7.48 26.97
C GLU A 197 1.24 -8.65 26.84
N TYR A 198 1.01 -9.19 25.64
CA TYR A 198 0.11 -10.32 25.43
C TYR A 198 0.43 -11.52 26.34
N GLU A 199 -0.55 -11.95 27.13
CA GLU A 199 -0.47 -13.16 27.94
C GLU A 199 -1.23 -14.31 27.28
N SER A 200 -0.64 -15.50 27.31
CA SER A 200 -1.28 -16.70 26.76
C SER A 200 -2.48 -17.09 27.62
N ILE A 201 -3.64 -17.23 26.99
CA ILE A 201 -4.84 -17.84 27.59
C ILE A 201 -4.91 -19.35 27.32
N PHE A 202 -3.95 -19.90 26.59
CA PHE A 202 -3.93 -21.30 26.17
C PHE A 202 -2.87 -22.07 26.97
N ASN A 203 -3.27 -23.21 27.55
CA ASN A 203 -2.33 -24.13 28.19
C ASN A 203 -1.71 -25.05 27.13
N SER A 204 -0.74 -24.55 26.38
CA SER A 204 0.00 -25.35 25.39
C SER A 204 1.45 -24.89 25.30
N ASP A 205 2.39 -25.81 25.58
CA ASP A 205 3.83 -25.54 25.53
C ASP A 205 4.27 -24.97 24.16
N LYS A 206 3.71 -25.51 23.07
CA LYS A 206 3.98 -25.03 21.70
C LYS A 206 3.49 -23.60 21.47
N PHE A 207 2.35 -23.25 22.07
CA PHE A 207 1.83 -21.89 21.96
C PHE A 207 2.68 -20.93 22.77
N ASP A 208 3.10 -21.31 23.98
CA ASP A 208 3.95 -20.49 24.84
C ASP A 208 5.34 -20.26 24.24
N GLU A 209 5.93 -21.25 23.58
CA GLU A 209 7.15 -21.09 22.81
C GLU A 209 7.00 -20.06 21.68
N LYS A 210 5.90 -20.15 20.92
CA LYS A 210 5.62 -19.18 19.85
C LYS A 210 5.40 -17.77 20.39
N VAL A 211 4.71 -17.62 21.51
CA VAL A 211 4.53 -16.32 22.19
C VAL A 211 5.88 -15.77 22.63
N LYS A 212 6.77 -16.58 23.22
CA LYS A 212 8.12 -16.15 23.61
C LYS A 212 8.93 -15.66 22.41
N GLU A 213 8.89 -16.39 21.29
CA GLU A 213 9.58 -16.00 20.06
C GLU A 213 9.03 -14.68 19.50
N MET A 214 7.70 -14.55 19.42
CA MET A 214 7.02 -13.31 19.01
C MET A 214 7.47 -12.12 19.87
N LYS A 215 7.45 -12.25 21.21
CA LYS A 215 7.89 -11.18 22.13
C LYS A 215 9.35 -10.81 21.93
N LYS A 216 10.22 -11.79 21.67
CA LYS A 216 11.64 -11.56 21.36
C LYS A 216 11.79 -10.79 20.05
N ASN A 217 11.07 -11.17 19.00
CA ASN A 217 11.11 -10.49 17.70
C ASN A 217 10.56 -9.06 17.81
N ALA A 218 9.45 -8.85 18.52
CA ALA A 218 8.87 -7.54 18.77
C ALA A 218 9.87 -6.58 19.43
N LYS A 219 10.62 -7.04 20.44
CA LYS A 219 11.67 -6.23 21.09
C LYS A 219 12.83 -5.86 20.16
N ILE A 220 13.19 -6.73 19.21
CA ILE A 220 14.24 -6.43 18.22
C ILE A 220 13.73 -5.35 17.25
N ILE A 221 12.49 -5.50 16.76
CA ILE A 221 11.85 -4.54 15.86
C ILE A 221 11.75 -3.16 16.53
N ASP A 222 11.31 -3.13 17.80
CA ASP A 222 11.21 -1.88 18.57
C ASP A 222 12.56 -1.15 18.72
N LYS A 223 13.67 -1.89 18.90
CA LYS A 223 15.01 -1.29 18.89
C LYS A 223 15.35 -0.65 17.54
N ILE A 224 15.01 -1.31 16.44
CA ILE A 224 15.24 -0.77 15.10
C ILE A 224 14.41 0.51 14.88
N PHE A 225 13.17 0.55 15.37
CA PHE A 225 12.33 1.75 15.32
C PHE A 225 12.89 2.89 16.17
N ASN A 226 13.45 2.61 17.35
CA ASN A 226 14.13 3.63 18.15
C ASN A 226 15.38 4.19 17.44
N ILE A 227 16.13 3.36 16.72
CA ILE A 227 17.24 3.83 15.89
C ILE A 227 16.70 4.78 14.82
N TRP A 228 15.70 4.35 14.05
CA TRP A 228 15.07 5.20 13.03
C TRP A 228 14.57 6.53 13.59
N LEU A 229 13.86 6.54 14.73
CA LEU A 229 13.33 7.76 15.33
C LEU A 229 14.42 8.73 15.82
N SER A 230 15.63 8.23 16.08
CA SER A 230 16.76 9.05 16.53
C SER A 230 17.68 9.51 15.41
N THR A 231 17.84 8.71 14.34
CA THR A 231 18.81 8.96 13.27
C THR A 231 18.19 9.22 11.90
N HIS A 232 16.96 8.76 11.67
CA HIS A 232 16.32 8.65 10.35
C HIS A 232 17.18 7.89 9.32
N GLU A 233 18.04 7.00 9.82
CA GLU A 233 18.97 6.19 9.03
C GLU A 233 18.93 4.73 9.51
N ILE A 234 18.82 3.81 8.55
CA ILE A 234 18.92 2.37 8.75
C ILE A 234 19.76 1.82 7.59
N ASP A 235 20.81 1.05 7.92
CA ASP A 235 21.62 0.34 6.94
C ASP A 235 20.89 -0.90 6.37
N ASP A 236 21.38 -1.42 5.24
CA ASP A 236 20.75 -2.54 4.53
C ASP A 236 20.68 -3.83 5.38
N GLU A 237 21.67 -4.11 6.21
CA GLU A 237 21.68 -5.30 7.07
C GLU A 237 20.61 -5.21 8.16
N THR A 238 20.51 -4.05 8.80
CA THR A 238 19.48 -3.74 9.80
C THR A 238 18.09 -3.76 9.17
N PHE A 239 17.95 -3.27 7.94
CA PHE A 239 16.68 -3.29 7.22
C PHE A 239 16.25 -4.71 6.81
N GLU A 240 17.18 -5.56 6.36
CA GLU A 240 16.86 -6.97 6.09
C GLU A 240 16.55 -7.74 7.37
N LEU A 241 17.26 -7.47 8.47
CA LEU A 241 16.92 -8.01 9.78
C LEU A 241 15.49 -7.64 10.17
N LEU A 242 15.09 -6.38 9.99
CA LEU A 242 13.72 -5.92 10.24
C LEU A 242 12.70 -6.75 9.46
N LYS A 243 12.89 -6.91 8.13
CA LYS A 243 12.00 -7.70 7.27
C LYS A 243 11.88 -9.14 7.72
N VAL A 244 13.00 -9.78 8.09
CA VAL A 244 13.01 -11.16 8.61
C VAL A 244 12.24 -11.25 9.91
N LYS A 245 12.46 -10.32 10.85
CA LYS A 245 11.80 -10.35 12.16
C LYS A 245 10.30 -10.09 12.07
N ILE A 246 9.85 -9.19 11.20
CA ILE A 246 8.41 -8.97 10.96
C ILE A 246 7.72 -10.22 10.39
N LYS A 247 8.42 -11.01 9.56
CA LYS A 247 7.86 -12.28 9.03
C LYS A 247 7.73 -13.37 10.11
N LEU A 248 8.48 -13.26 11.20
CA LEU A 248 8.49 -14.19 12.32
C LEU A 248 7.62 -13.72 13.51
N LEU A 249 6.80 -12.68 13.32
CA LEU A 249 5.70 -12.31 14.21
C LEU A 249 4.45 -13.10 13.80
#